data_AF-A0A7Y8J7A3-F1
#
_entry.id   AF-A0A7Y8J7A3-F1
#
_cell.length_a   1.000
_cell.length_b   1.000
_cell.length_c   1.000
_cell.angle_alpha   90.00
_cell.angle_beta   90.00
_cell.angle_gamma   90.00
#
_symmetry.space_group_name_H-M   'P 1'
#
loop_
_entity.id
_entity.type
_entity.pdbx_description
1 polymer ?
#
loop_
_entity_poly.entity_id
_entity_poly.type
_entity_poly.pdbx_seq_one_letter_code
_entity_poly.pdbx_strand_id
1 'polypeptide(L)'
;MAKFSIVIGIILTILGLVSYFGISSESVTALIPAFLGVPVLVSGFLALKEKYLKHAMHAAAVLMLLGFAGTVGGLIKFFRMIGGEGFKRPSAITIQAIMCFLCLIFLVFAIKSFIDARRKRSE
;
A
#
# COMPACT_ATOMS: atom_id res chain seq x y z
N MET A 1 11.74 5.15 -8.70
CA MET A 1 10.57 5.06 -7.81
C MET A 1 9.23 5.19 -8.51
N ALA A 2 9.05 6.14 -9.44
CA ALA A 2 7.78 6.31 -10.16
C ALA A 2 7.17 5.00 -10.72
N LYS A 3 7.94 4.21 -11.48
CA LYS A 3 7.49 2.90 -12.01
C LYS A 3 7.05 1.93 -10.91
N PHE A 4 7.76 1.91 -9.78
CA PHE A 4 7.43 1.05 -8.65
C PHE A 4 6.13 1.48 -7.96
N SER A 5 5.91 2.80 -7.79
CA SER A 5 4.63 3.35 -7.32
C SER A 5 3.46 2.99 -8.23
N ILE A 6 3.66 3.03 -9.55
CA ILE A 6 2.64 2.60 -10.52
C ILE A 6 2.30 1.12 -10.31
N VAL A 7 3.31 0.24 -10.27
CA VAL A 7 3.09 -1.21 -10.08
C VAL A 7 2.37 -1.50 -8.76
N ILE A 8 2.83 -0.92 -7.65
CA ILE A 8 2.21 -1.12 -6.34
C ILE A 8 0.80 -0.54 -6.29
N GLY A 9 0.56 0.63 -6.89
CA GLY A 9 -0.77 1.23 -7.01
C GLY A 9 -1.74 0.34 -7.81
N ILE A 10 -1.29 -0.27 -8.91
CA ILE A 10 -2.08 -1.24 -9.67
C ILE A 10 -2.39 -2.47 -8.83
N ILE A 11 -1.39 -3.06 -8.15
CA ILE A 11 -1.59 -4.24 -7.31
C ILE A 11 -2.61 -3.96 -6.20
N LEU A 12 -2.48 -2.84 -5.50
CA LEU A 12 -3.43 -2.45 -4.44
C LEU A 12 -4.84 -2.19 -4.99
N THR A 13 -4.95 -1.59 -6.16
CA THR A 13 -6.24 -1.37 -6.83
C THR A 13 -6.91 -2.69 -7.18
N ILE A 14 -6.17 -3.62 -7.80
CA ILE A 14 -6.66 -4.95 -8.12
C ILE A 14 -7.04 -5.70 -6.85
N LEU A 15 -6.22 -5.65 -5.80
CA LEU A 15 -6.50 -6.28 -4.52
C LEU A 15 -7.83 -5.79 -3.93
N GLY A 16 -8.07 -4.48 -3.95
CA GLY A 16 -9.33 -3.89 -3.47
C GLY A 16 -10.53 -4.35 -4.31
N LEU A 17 -10.43 -4.29 -5.64
CA LEU A 17 -11.49 -4.75 -6.54
C LEU A 17 -11.80 -6.24 -6.36
N VAL A 18 -10.78 -7.10 -6.36
CA VAL A 18 -10.93 -8.55 -6.15
C VAL A 18 -11.53 -8.85 -4.78
N SER A 19 -11.10 -8.13 -3.74
CA SER A 19 -11.64 -8.34 -2.40
C SER A 19 -13.12 -7.96 -2.30
N TYR A 20 -13.55 -6.90 -2.98
CA TYR A 20 -14.94 -6.46 -3.00
C TYR A 20 -15.82 -7.35 -3.88
N PHE A 21 -15.39 -7.70 -5.11
CA PHE A 21 -16.23 -8.47 -6.02
C PHE A 21 -16.15 -9.99 -5.83
N GLY A 22 -15.08 -10.51 -5.20
CA GLY A 22 -14.83 -11.95 -5.11
C GLY A 22 -14.84 -12.52 -3.70
N ILE A 23 -14.17 -11.87 -2.74
CA ILE A 23 -13.81 -12.51 -1.46
C ILE A 23 -14.73 -12.08 -0.30
N SER A 24 -15.13 -10.82 -0.25
CA SER A 24 -15.83 -10.22 0.90
C SER A 24 -16.82 -9.14 0.45
N SER A 25 -17.71 -9.52 -0.48
CA SER A 25 -18.72 -8.68 -1.14
C SER A 25 -19.75 -8.01 -0.24
N GLU A 26 -19.69 -8.29 1.06
CA GLU A 26 -20.61 -7.78 2.08
C GLU A 26 -20.24 -6.37 2.58
N SER A 27 -19.08 -5.80 2.24
CA SER A 27 -18.69 -4.50 2.80
C SER A 27 -17.88 -3.61 1.87
N VAL A 28 -18.32 -2.35 1.76
CA VAL A 28 -17.59 -1.24 1.13
C VAL A 28 -16.18 -1.08 1.71
N THR A 29 -15.93 -1.53 2.95
CA THR A 29 -14.59 -1.52 3.53
C THR A 29 -13.59 -2.43 2.80
N ALA A 30 -14.06 -3.40 2.01
CA ALA A 30 -13.18 -4.21 1.15
C ALA A 30 -12.50 -3.36 0.06
N LEU A 31 -13.06 -2.20 -0.33
CA LEU A 31 -12.44 -1.30 -1.31
C LEU A 31 -11.30 -0.44 -0.75
N ILE A 32 -11.01 -0.49 0.56
CA ILE A 32 -9.94 0.30 1.18
C ILE A 32 -8.58 0.16 0.45
N PRO A 33 -8.11 -1.04 0.05
CA PRO A 33 -6.88 -1.17 -0.71
C PRO A 33 -6.93 -0.41 -2.05
N ALA A 34 -8.09 -0.36 -2.73
CA ALA A 34 -8.25 0.40 -3.96
C ALA A 34 -8.30 1.91 -3.72
N PHE A 35 -8.97 2.37 -2.66
CA PHE A 35 -8.96 3.76 -2.25
C PHE A 35 -7.55 4.26 -1.90
N LEU A 36 -6.65 3.39 -1.45
CA LEU A 36 -5.24 3.70 -1.28
C LEU A 36 -4.45 3.58 -2.60
N GLY A 37 -4.69 2.52 -3.36
CA GLY A 37 -3.97 2.16 -4.57
C GLY A 37 -4.13 3.18 -5.70
N VAL A 38 -5.34 3.73 -5.89
CA VAL A 38 -5.61 4.70 -6.98
C VAL A 38 -4.84 6.02 -6.78
N PRO A 39 -4.87 6.69 -5.61
CA PRO A 39 -4.03 7.86 -5.37
C PRO A 39 -2.52 7.60 -5.51
N VAL A 40 -2.04 6.43 -5.07
CA VAL A 40 -0.63 6.04 -5.22
C VAL A 40 -0.27 5.81 -6.70
N LEU A 41 -1.17 5.19 -7.46
CA LEU A 41 -1.03 5.00 -8.90
C LEU A 41 -0.94 6.35 -9.63
N VAL A 42 -1.87 7.28 -9.34
CA VAL A 42 -1.88 8.64 -9.88
C VAL A 42 -0.58 9.37 -9.53
N SER A 43 -0.14 9.28 -8.28
CA SER A 43 1.14 9.87 -7.83
C SER A 43 2.33 9.28 -8.59
N GLY A 44 2.31 7.96 -8.87
CA GLY A 44 3.31 7.30 -9.70
C GLY A 44 3.37 7.86 -11.13
N PHE A 45 2.22 8.07 -11.77
CA PHE A 45 2.13 8.69 -13.10
C PHE A 45 2.59 10.15 -13.09
N LEU A 46 2.19 10.96 -12.10
CA LEU A 46 2.64 12.34 -11.97
C LEU A 46 4.16 12.43 -11.82
N ALA A 47 4.77 11.50 -11.08
CA ALA A 47 6.20 11.45 -10.86
C ALA A 47 7.04 11.08 -12.09
N LEU A 48 6.41 10.70 -13.22
CA LEU A 48 7.10 10.57 -14.51
C LEU A 48 7.54 11.93 -15.07
N LYS A 49 6.92 13.02 -14.62
CA LYS A 49 7.31 14.39 -14.95
C LYS A 49 8.24 14.92 -13.85
N GLU A 50 9.46 15.31 -14.22
CA GLU A 50 10.47 15.89 -13.31
C GLU A 50 9.90 17.00 -12.42
N LYS A 51 9.06 17.88 -12.98
CA LYS A 51 8.36 18.97 -12.25
C LYS A 51 7.60 18.48 -11.01
N TYR A 52 6.98 17.31 -11.07
CA TYR A 52 6.11 16.78 -10.02
C TYR A 52 6.76 15.66 -9.20
N LEU A 53 7.93 15.16 -9.62
CA LEU A 53 8.59 13.98 -9.05
C LEU A 53 8.67 14.04 -7.52
N LYS A 54 9.23 15.12 -6.95
CA LYS A 54 9.43 15.21 -5.49
C LYS A 54 8.12 15.19 -4.72
N HIS A 55 7.15 16.00 -5.13
CA HIS A 55 5.87 16.15 -4.43
C HIS A 55 5.03 14.87 -4.54
N ALA A 56 4.97 14.30 -5.75
CA ALA A 56 4.22 13.08 -6.00
C ALA A 56 4.82 11.88 -5.24
N MET A 57 6.15 11.78 -5.12
CA MET A 57 6.77 10.71 -4.35
C MET A 57 6.56 10.87 -2.83
N HIS A 58 6.59 12.09 -2.29
CA HIS A 58 6.27 12.31 -0.87
C HIS A 58 4.79 12.02 -0.59
N ALA A 59 3.88 12.47 -1.45
CA ALA A 59 2.46 12.17 -1.34
C ALA A 59 2.22 10.65 -1.34
N ALA A 60 2.82 9.91 -2.28
CA ALA A 60 2.74 8.45 -2.30
C ALA A 60 3.30 7.81 -1.01
N ALA A 61 4.42 8.30 -0.49
CA ALA A 61 5.00 7.78 0.76
C ALA A 61 4.09 8.03 1.97
N VAL A 62 3.50 9.23 2.09
CA VAL A 62 2.55 9.56 3.16
C VAL A 62 1.31 8.69 3.08
N LEU A 63 0.74 8.50 1.88
CA LEU A 63 -0.41 7.61 1.68
C LEU A 63 -0.08 6.19 2.12
N MET A 64 1.07 5.65 1.71
CA MET A 64 1.48 4.29 2.09
C MET A 64 1.80 4.17 3.58
N LEU A 65 2.26 5.24 4.23
CA LEU A 65 2.42 5.29 5.68
C LEU A 65 1.08 5.19 6.41
N LEU A 66 0.08 5.95 5.96
CA LEU A 66 -1.29 5.88 6.50
C LEU A 66 -1.91 4.50 6.26
N GLY A 67 -1.71 3.93 5.07
CA GLY A 67 -2.14 2.58 4.74
C GLY A 67 -1.53 1.53 5.67
N PHE A 68 -0.22 1.60 5.92
CA PHE A 68 0.48 0.72 6.85
C PHE A 68 -0.06 0.86 8.28
N ALA A 69 -0.14 2.10 8.79
CA ALA A 69 -0.63 2.38 10.14
C ALA A 69 -2.07 1.87 10.34
N GLY A 70 -2.93 2.06 9.33
CA GLY A 70 -4.32 1.59 9.37
C GLY A 70 -4.49 0.07 9.26
N THR A 71 -3.47 -0.67 8.81
CA THR A 71 -3.57 -2.12 8.54
C THR A 71 -2.65 -3.00 9.40
N VAL A 72 -1.75 -2.41 10.20
CA VAL A 72 -0.83 -3.15 11.08
C VAL A 72 -1.56 -4.09 12.04
N GLY A 73 -2.72 -3.68 12.57
CA GLY A 73 -3.54 -4.53 13.42
C GLY A 73 -4.09 -5.76 12.70
N GLY A 74 -4.35 -5.67 11.39
CA GLY A 74 -4.75 -6.80 10.56
C GLY A 74 -3.63 -7.83 10.39
N LEU A 75 -2.39 -7.37 10.23
CA LEU A 75 -1.22 -8.25 10.15
C LEU A 75 -0.99 -9.02 11.46
N ILE A 76 -1.17 -8.38 12.62
CA ILE A 76 -1.08 -9.05 13.93
C ILE A 76 -2.18 -10.11 14.08
N LYS A 77 -3.42 -9.78 13.71
CA LYS A 77 -4.54 -10.73 13.72
C LYS A 77 -4.30 -11.91 12.78
N PHE A 78 -3.65 -11.68 11.64
CA PHE A 78 -3.32 -12.74 10.69
C PHE A 78 -2.38 -13.78 11.30
N PHE A 79 -1.33 -13.36 12.00
CA PHE A 79 -0.45 -14.31 12.70
C PHE A 79 -1.17 -15.07 13.81
N ARG A 80 -2.04 -14.41 14.57
CA ARG A 80 -2.88 -15.07 15.59
C ARG A 80 -3.84 -16.09 14.98
N MET A 81 -4.41 -15.76 13.82
CA MET A 81 -5.31 -16.65 13.07
C MET A 81 -4.60 -17.92 12.60
N ILE A 82 -3.37 -17.79 12.07
CA ILE A 82 -2.55 -18.96 11.71
C ILE A 82 -2.14 -19.76 12.96
N GLY A 83 -2.00 -19.08 14.11
CA GLY A 83 -1.79 -19.71 15.41
C GLY A 83 -3.00 -20.45 16.00
N GLY A 84 -4.12 -20.55 15.26
CA GLY A 84 -5.30 -21.32 15.67
C GLY A 84 -6.42 -20.49 16.30
N GLU A 85 -6.29 -19.16 16.37
CA GLU A 85 -7.35 -18.31 16.90
C GLU A 85 -8.49 -18.11 15.88
N GLY A 86 -9.72 -18.37 16.30
CA GLY A 86 -10.90 -18.23 15.45
C GLY A 86 -11.35 -16.77 15.30
N PHE A 87 -11.48 -16.29 14.06
CA PHE A 87 -12.01 -14.97 13.76
C PHE A 87 -13.27 -15.05 12.91
N LYS A 88 -14.23 -14.13 13.15
CA LYS A 88 -15.50 -14.07 12.39
C LYS A 88 -15.32 -13.69 10.91
N ARG A 89 -14.23 -13.01 10.56
CA ARG A 89 -13.96 -12.50 9.20
C ARG A 89 -12.50 -12.76 8.78
N PRO A 90 -12.12 -14.03 8.54
CA PRO A 90 -10.74 -14.40 8.23
C PRO A 90 -10.25 -13.80 6.91
N SER A 91 -11.13 -13.71 5.90
CA SER A 91 -10.83 -13.08 4.62
C SER A 91 -10.38 -11.62 4.75
N ALA A 92 -11.11 -10.82 5.53
CA ALA A 92 -10.79 -9.41 5.75
C ALA A 92 -9.43 -9.24 6.44
N ILE A 93 -9.11 -10.12 7.39
CA ILE A 93 -7.81 -10.15 8.06
C ILE A 93 -6.69 -10.44 7.06
N THR A 94 -6.87 -11.43 6.18
CA THR A 94 -5.91 -11.76 5.12
C THR A 94 -5.68 -10.59 4.16
N ILE A 95 -6.75 -9.92 3.71
CA ILE A 95 -6.64 -8.75 2.83
C ILE A 95 -5.91 -7.59 3.52
N GLN A 96 -6.22 -7.31 4.79
CA GLN A 96 -5.51 -6.29 5.57
C GLN A 96 -4.03 -6.63 5.75
N ALA A 97 -3.68 -7.89 5.99
CA ALA A 97 -2.30 -8.33 6.11
C ALA A 97 -1.52 -8.15 4.80
N ILE A 98 -2.11 -8.54 3.66
CA ILE A 98 -1.51 -8.33 2.33
C ILE A 98 -1.32 -6.84 2.05
N MET A 99 -2.34 -6.02 2.30
CA MET A 99 -2.25 -4.57 2.13
C MET A 99 -1.14 -3.96 3.02
N CYS A 100 -1.08 -4.36 4.29
CA CYS A 100 -0.04 -3.92 5.23
C CYS A 100 1.35 -4.26 4.72
N PHE A 101 1.53 -5.49 4.20
CA PHE A 101 2.81 -5.96 3.67
C PHE A 101 3.25 -5.16 2.43
N LEU A 102 2.33 -4.91 1.50
CA LEU A 102 2.59 -4.06 0.32
C LEU A 102 2.95 -2.63 0.74
N CYS A 103 2.27 -2.08 1.76
CA CYS A 103 2.58 -0.76 2.30
C CYS A 103 3.98 -0.70 2.90
N LEU A 104 4.35 -1.70 3.71
CA LEU A 104 5.67 -1.80 4.32
C LEU A 104 6.78 -1.89 3.27
N ILE A 105 6.63 -2.77 2.27
CA ILE A 105 7.58 -2.89 1.17
C ILE A 105 7.76 -1.54 0.49
N PHE A 106 6.66 -0.88 0.13
CA PHE A 106 6.75 0.42 -0.52
C PHE A 106 7.53 1.44 0.29
N LEU A 107 7.23 1.55 1.59
CA LEU A 107 7.91 2.48 2.50
C LEU A 107 9.41 2.21 2.59
N VAL A 108 9.82 0.94 2.70
CA VAL A 108 11.25 0.57 2.74
C VAL A 108 11.97 1.04 1.49
N PHE A 109 11.41 0.78 0.30
CA PHE A 109 12.00 1.25 -0.95
C PHE A 109 11.97 2.78 -1.06
N ALA A 110 10.88 3.43 -0.62
CA ALA A 110 10.75 4.90 -0.60
C ALA A 110 11.86 5.57 0.22
N ILE A 111 12.05 5.10 1.46
CA ILE A 111 13.09 5.60 2.36
C ILE A 111 14.47 5.39 1.73
N LYS A 112 14.76 4.19 1.21
CA LYS A 112 16.03 3.91 0.52
C LYS A 112 16.28 4.88 -0.63
N SER A 113 15.27 5.09 -1.49
CA SER A 113 15.41 6.01 -2.62
C SER A 113 15.60 7.46 -2.20
N PHE A 114 14.99 7.90 -1.10
CA PHE A 114 15.18 9.27 -0.61
C PHE A 114 16.58 9.47 -0.02
N ILE A 115 17.10 8.46 0.68
CA ILE A 115 18.48 8.46 1.19
C ILE A 115 19.47 8.51 0.03
N ASP A 116 19.29 7.65 -1.00
CA ASP A 116 20.16 7.60 -2.17
C ASP A 116 20.16 8.94 -2.94
N ALA A 117 18.99 9.56 -3.09
CA ALA A 117 18.88 10.88 -3.72
C ALA A 117 19.55 11.99 -2.89
N ARG A 118 19.55 11.88 -1.55
CA ARG A 118 20.24 12.82 -0.67
C ARG A 118 21.75 12.68 -0.78
N ARG A 119 22.26 11.45 -0.80
CA ARG A 119 23.70 11.16 -0.94
C ARG A 119 24.28 11.72 -2.23
N LYS A 120 23.59 11.53 -3.36
CA LYS A 120 24.00 12.07 -4.67
C LYS A 120 24.03 13.60 -4.76
N ARG A 121 23.44 14.31 -3.79
CA ARG A 121 23.47 15.78 -3.73
C ARG A 121 24.62 16.30 -2.84
N SER A 122 25.13 15.45 -1.96
CA SER A 122 26.25 15.77 -1.06
C SER A 122 27.62 15.37 -1.64
N GLU A 123 27.63 14.59 -2.72
CA GLU A 123 28.79 14.33 -3.59
C GLU A 123 28.83 15.38 -4.71
#